data_AF-A0A8T4BQH4-F1
#
_entry.id   AF-A0A8T4BQH4-F1
#
_cell.length_a   1.000
_cell.length_b   1.000
_cell.length_c   1.000
_cell.angle_alpha   90.00
_cell.angle_beta   90.00
_cell.angle_gamma   90.00
#
_symmetry.space_group_name_H-M   'P 1'
#
loop_
_entity.id
_entity.type
_entity.pdbx_description
1 polymer ?
#
loop_
_entity_poly.entity_id
_entity_poly.type
_entity_poly.pdbx_seq_one_letter_code
_entity_poly.pdbx_strand_id
1 'polypeptide(L)'
;MKRSGLLLSFLLVLSTNLVSAAFDNFSFEGFIYSAGGVSTIVYVSLFMIFFGILNFSLLRAFKNNKPLATIISFGSTILILIGFYRMNWDFESFFYGLSVSPEIITSLIYLISIVGLIFLIKKFKFAGTLMIMGLLLLAISNTDLIYESTTGSMLGIFLFLFGLWRYRKLKNNEEDSDYDDPKSPSRWRERREEKKDQKHQQKLAEKQANWERAQKDSEIRRRAKNIEEIRKRREALDAQKENERQEEIRRRAKNIEEIRKRREAQEAEKEAERQAEIRRRAKNIAKIRKAKKNHKKLKKEYDKIIKELNSMPGGKAIAKGTSGYKKLIKLQTRAEEIRKILGS
;
A
#
# COMPACT_ATOMS: atom_id res chain seq x y z
N MET A 1 -4.78 -58.51 7.29
CA MET A 1 -3.30 -58.56 7.41
C MET A 1 -2.81 -57.37 8.22
N LYS A 2 -1.96 -57.60 9.25
CA LYS A 2 -1.44 -56.56 10.15
C LYS A 2 -0.64 -55.52 9.35
N ARG A 3 -1.06 -54.25 9.41
CA ARG A 3 -0.49 -53.11 8.64
C ARG A 3 1.00 -52.83 8.92
N SER A 4 1.58 -53.43 9.97
CA SER A 4 2.97 -53.26 10.38
C SER A 4 4.00 -53.92 9.44
N GLY A 5 3.65 -55.03 8.77
CA GLY A 5 4.59 -55.74 7.88
C GLY A 5 4.93 -55.00 6.58
N LEU A 6 4.04 -54.11 6.12
CA LEU A 6 4.21 -53.37 4.87
C LEU A 6 5.11 -52.15 5.00
N LEU A 7 5.17 -51.53 6.18
CA LEU A 7 6.11 -50.46 6.49
C LEU A 7 7.53 -51.01 6.62
N LEU A 8 7.70 -52.16 7.25
CA LEU A 8 9.00 -52.81 7.42
C LEU A 8 9.59 -53.27 6.08
N SER A 9 8.75 -53.85 5.20
CA SER A 9 9.17 -54.25 3.85
C SER A 9 9.46 -53.05 2.93
N PHE A 10 8.74 -51.93 3.08
CA PHE A 10 9.08 -50.70 2.37
C PHE A 10 10.38 -50.06 2.87
N LEU A 11 10.62 -50.05 4.19
CA LEU A 11 11.88 -49.62 4.79
C LEU A 11 13.05 -50.49 4.31
N LEU A 12 12.86 -51.81 4.26
CA LEU A 12 13.86 -52.77 3.75
C LEU A 12 14.19 -52.52 2.27
N VAL A 13 13.19 -52.26 1.43
CA VAL A 13 13.39 -51.98 0.00
C VAL A 13 14.03 -50.59 -0.25
N LEU A 14 13.70 -49.60 0.58
CA LEU A 14 14.41 -48.31 0.59
C LEU A 14 15.87 -48.48 1.01
N SER A 15 16.14 -49.30 2.03
CA SER A 15 17.50 -49.58 2.44
C SER A 15 18.29 -50.39 1.41
N THR A 16 17.69 -51.27 0.62
CA THR A 16 18.44 -52.01 -0.43
C THR A 16 18.87 -51.12 -1.60
N ASN A 17 18.09 -50.09 -1.95
CA ASN A 17 18.50 -49.10 -2.95
C ASN A 17 19.52 -48.09 -2.40
N LEU A 18 19.46 -47.78 -1.10
CA LEU A 18 20.52 -47.02 -0.39
C LEU A 18 21.84 -47.81 -0.30
N VAL A 19 21.77 -49.14 -0.17
CA VAL A 19 22.95 -50.01 -0.15
C VAL A 19 23.57 -50.18 -1.55
N SER A 20 22.78 -50.13 -2.62
CA SER A 20 23.34 -50.17 -3.99
C SER A 20 24.00 -48.84 -4.42
N ALA A 21 23.56 -47.71 -3.86
CA ALA A 21 24.23 -46.40 -4.02
C ALA A 21 25.41 -46.20 -3.04
N ALA A 22 25.65 -47.16 -2.15
CA ALA A 22 26.78 -47.15 -1.21
C ALA A 22 28.13 -47.52 -1.85
N PHE A 23 28.16 -47.86 -3.15
CA PHE A 23 29.42 -48.07 -3.88
C PHE A 23 30.05 -46.80 -4.43
N ASP A 24 29.32 -45.68 -4.46
CA ASP A 24 29.87 -44.33 -4.67
C ASP A 24 29.12 -43.34 -3.76
N ASN A 25 29.59 -43.26 -2.50
CA ASN A 25 29.23 -42.30 -1.45
C ASN A 25 28.04 -41.36 -1.73
N PHE A 26 26.81 -41.89 -1.75
CA PHE A 26 25.61 -41.05 -1.74
C PHE A 26 25.52 -40.33 -0.38
N SER A 27 26.04 -39.11 -0.31
CA SER A 27 25.77 -38.22 0.81
C SER A 27 24.48 -37.46 0.52
N PHE A 28 23.58 -37.42 1.52
CA PHE A 28 22.36 -36.61 1.44
C PHE A 28 22.70 -35.13 1.16
N GLU A 29 23.84 -34.68 1.67
CA GLU A 29 24.45 -33.40 1.37
C GLU A 29 24.75 -33.23 -0.13
N GLY A 30 25.34 -34.24 -0.80
CA GLY A 30 25.57 -34.22 -2.24
C GLY A 30 24.28 -34.14 -3.07
N PHE A 31 23.22 -34.84 -2.66
CA PHE A 31 21.90 -34.73 -3.29
C PHE A 31 21.28 -33.33 -3.13
N ILE A 32 21.49 -32.72 -1.98
CA ILE A 32 21.03 -31.37 -1.67
C ILE A 32 21.76 -30.33 -2.52
N TYR A 33 23.08 -30.46 -2.61
CA TYR A 33 23.89 -29.57 -3.44
C TYR A 33 23.56 -29.73 -4.92
N SER A 34 23.27 -30.94 -5.40
CA SER A 34 22.90 -31.18 -6.80
C SER A 34 21.49 -30.73 -7.17
N ALA A 35 20.59 -30.57 -6.19
CA ALA A 35 19.22 -30.10 -6.38
C ALA A 35 19.07 -28.57 -6.31
N GLY A 36 20.15 -27.81 -6.40
CA GLY A 36 20.12 -26.34 -6.38
C GLY A 36 20.47 -25.71 -5.02
N GLY A 37 21.14 -26.46 -4.14
CA GLY A 37 21.73 -25.93 -2.89
C GLY A 37 20.73 -25.65 -1.77
N VAL A 38 21.24 -25.03 -0.69
CA VAL A 38 20.50 -24.74 0.55
C VAL A 38 19.23 -23.91 0.28
N SER A 39 19.33 -22.95 -0.63
CA SER A 39 18.21 -22.09 -1.03
C SER A 39 17.01 -22.90 -1.53
N THR A 40 17.22 -23.92 -2.35
CA THR A 40 16.13 -24.74 -2.91
C THR A 40 15.39 -25.51 -1.81
N ILE A 41 16.11 -26.02 -0.81
CA ILE A 41 15.49 -26.74 0.31
C ILE A 41 14.69 -25.80 1.19
N VAL A 42 15.18 -24.57 1.41
CA VAL A 42 14.42 -23.54 2.10
C VAL A 42 13.09 -23.30 1.37
N TYR A 43 13.12 -23.16 0.04
CA TYR A 43 11.89 -22.98 -0.75
C TYR A 43 10.94 -24.19 -0.67
N VAL A 44 11.45 -25.43 -0.74
CA VAL A 44 10.63 -26.64 -0.59
C VAL A 44 10.03 -26.73 0.82
N SER A 45 10.79 -26.35 1.84
CA SER A 45 10.31 -26.34 3.23
C SER A 45 9.22 -25.28 3.43
N LEU A 46 9.43 -24.08 2.92
CA LEU A 46 8.43 -23.00 2.91
C LEU A 46 7.18 -23.41 2.13
N PHE A 47 7.34 -24.08 0.99
CA PHE A 47 6.22 -24.64 0.23
C PHE A 47 5.36 -25.51 1.14
N MET A 48 5.96 -26.49 1.81
CA MET A 48 5.27 -27.44 2.67
C MET A 48 4.56 -26.76 3.85
N ILE A 49 5.20 -25.77 4.48
CA ILE A 49 4.63 -25.00 5.59
C ILE A 49 3.43 -24.17 5.12
N PHE A 50 3.60 -23.34 4.08
CA PHE A 50 2.53 -22.48 3.58
C PHE A 50 1.36 -23.30 3.02
N PHE A 51 1.66 -24.35 2.25
CA PHE A 51 0.63 -25.26 1.76
C PHE A 51 -0.13 -25.92 2.90
N GLY A 52 0.57 -26.40 3.94
CA GLY A 52 -0.04 -26.99 5.12
C GLY A 52 -1.01 -26.02 5.80
N ILE A 53 -0.56 -24.79 6.08
CA ILE A 53 -1.36 -23.75 6.75
C ILE A 53 -2.57 -23.34 5.91
N LEU A 54 -2.35 -23.05 4.62
CA LEU A 54 -3.40 -22.61 3.70
C LEU A 54 -4.41 -23.72 3.45
N ASN A 55 -3.96 -24.94 3.17
CA ASN A 55 -4.85 -26.07 2.92
C ASN A 55 -5.66 -26.41 4.17
N PHE A 56 -5.05 -26.41 5.37
CA PHE A 56 -5.78 -26.62 6.62
C PHE A 56 -6.87 -25.57 6.83
N SER A 57 -6.54 -24.29 6.60
CA SER A 57 -7.48 -23.18 6.74
C SER A 57 -8.61 -23.25 5.72
N LEU A 58 -8.28 -23.52 4.45
CA LEU A 58 -9.24 -23.60 3.35
C LEU A 58 -10.12 -24.85 3.44
N LEU A 59 -9.62 -25.99 3.92
CA LEU A 59 -10.44 -27.18 4.16
C LEU A 59 -11.54 -26.92 5.20
N ARG A 60 -11.28 -26.03 6.18
CA ARG A 60 -12.30 -25.63 7.16
C ARG A 60 -13.33 -24.68 6.58
N ALA A 61 -12.93 -23.80 5.66
CA ALA A 61 -13.81 -22.87 4.97
C ALA A 61 -14.68 -23.56 3.90
N PHE A 62 -14.07 -24.41 3.07
CA PHE A 62 -14.71 -25.11 1.95
C PHE A 62 -15.10 -26.55 2.32
N LYS A 63 -15.91 -26.71 3.38
CA LYS A 63 -16.31 -28.04 3.89
C LYS A 63 -16.91 -28.95 2.81
N ASN A 64 -17.65 -28.38 1.87
CA ASN A 64 -18.40 -29.09 0.84
C ASN A 64 -17.57 -29.39 -0.42
N ASN A 65 -16.37 -28.81 -0.57
CA ASN A 65 -15.55 -29.00 -1.77
C ASN A 65 -14.05 -29.06 -1.42
N LYS A 66 -13.64 -30.21 -0.84
CA LYS A 66 -12.25 -30.47 -0.43
C LYS A 66 -11.23 -30.43 -1.59
N PRO A 67 -11.55 -30.95 -2.80
CA PRO A 67 -10.63 -30.83 -3.94
C PRO A 67 -10.33 -29.37 -4.29
N LEU A 68 -11.36 -28.52 -4.33
CA LEU A 68 -11.21 -27.10 -4.64
C LEU A 68 -10.30 -26.40 -3.62
N ALA A 69 -10.47 -26.67 -2.32
CA ALA A 69 -9.60 -26.13 -1.27
C ALA A 69 -8.13 -26.49 -1.49
N THR A 70 -7.87 -27.76 -1.84
CA THR A 70 -6.52 -28.25 -2.11
C THR A 70 -5.90 -27.54 -3.32
N ILE A 71 -6.65 -27.42 -4.43
CA ILE A 71 -6.17 -26.74 -5.65
C ILE A 71 -5.87 -25.26 -5.38
N ILE A 72 -6.76 -24.55 -4.69
CA ILE A 72 -6.57 -23.14 -4.35
C ILE A 72 -5.35 -22.98 -3.45
N SER A 73 -5.23 -23.79 -2.39
CA SER A 73 -4.07 -23.71 -1.48
C SER A 73 -2.75 -23.97 -2.20
N PHE A 74 -2.71 -24.96 -3.10
CA PHE A 74 -1.54 -25.27 -3.91
C PHE A 74 -1.15 -24.10 -4.81
N GLY A 75 -2.12 -23.54 -5.56
CA GLY A 75 -1.89 -22.38 -6.43
C GLY A 75 -1.43 -21.14 -5.66
N SER A 76 -2.05 -20.86 -4.52
CA SER A 76 -1.64 -19.75 -3.66
C SER A 76 -0.24 -19.93 -3.09
N THR A 77 0.14 -21.14 -2.67
CA THR A 77 1.50 -21.41 -2.19
C THR A 77 2.54 -21.19 -3.29
N ILE A 78 2.29 -21.65 -4.52
CA ILE A 78 3.20 -21.41 -5.65
C ILE A 78 3.37 -19.91 -5.91
N LEU A 79 2.28 -19.14 -5.91
CA LEU A 79 2.34 -17.68 -6.10
C LEU A 79 3.13 -16.98 -5.00
N ILE A 80 3.00 -17.41 -3.75
CA ILE A 80 3.78 -16.89 -2.62
C ILE A 80 5.27 -17.15 -2.83
N LEU A 81 5.66 -18.37 -3.23
CA LEU A 81 7.07 -18.70 -3.48
C LEU A 81 7.64 -17.95 -4.68
N ILE A 82 6.89 -17.82 -5.77
CA ILE A 82 7.29 -16.99 -6.91
C ILE A 82 7.49 -15.53 -6.45
N GLY A 83 6.63 -15.04 -5.56
CA GLY A 83 6.79 -13.72 -4.93
C GLY A 83 8.12 -13.60 -4.17
N PHE A 84 8.42 -14.55 -3.30
CA PHE A 84 9.70 -14.56 -2.56
C PHE A 84 10.90 -14.64 -3.49
N TYR A 85 10.85 -15.51 -4.51
CA TYR A 85 11.91 -15.65 -5.50
C TYR A 85 12.12 -14.34 -6.27
N ARG A 86 11.05 -13.69 -6.76
CA ARG A 86 11.16 -12.41 -7.50
C ARG A 86 11.66 -11.25 -6.66
N MET A 87 11.40 -11.27 -5.35
CA MET A 87 11.93 -10.26 -4.43
C MET A 87 13.42 -10.47 -4.14
N ASN A 88 14.05 -11.53 -4.66
CA ASN A 88 15.40 -11.96 -4.29
C ASN A 88 15.57 -12.01 -2.76
N TRP A 89 14.55 -12.52 -2.06
CA TRP A 89 14.61 -12.59 -0.61
C TRP A 89 15.70 -13.58 -0.20
N ASP A 90 16.75 -13.06 0.43
CA ASP A 90 17.81 -13.88 1.00
C ASP A 90 17.41 -14.38 2.39
N PHE A 91 16.89 -15.61 2.43
CA PHE A 91 16.49 -16.25 3.68
C PHE A 91 17.69 -16.50 4.60
N GLU A 92 18.89 -16.70 4.06
CA GLU A 92 20.09 -16.87 4.89
C GLU A 92 20.32 -15.59 5.68
N SER A 93 20.39 -14.43 4.99
CA SER A 93 20.54 -13.12 5.64
C SER A 93 19.45 -12.83 6.68
N PHE A 94 18.19 -13.21 6.40
CA PHE A 94 17.09 -13.03 7.35
C PHE A 94 17.31 -13.83 8.65
N PHE A 95 17.68 -15.11 8.55
CA PHE A 95 17.93 -15.95 9.72
C PHE A 95 19.22 -15.60 10.45
N TYR A 96 20.26 -15.18 9.73
CA TYR A 96 21.47 -14.61 10.34
C TYR A 96 21.15 -13.35 11.15
N GLY A 97 20.24 -12.49 10.66
CA GLY A 97 19.76 -11.32 11.41
C GLY A 97 19.05 -11.69 12.73
N LEU A 98 18.49 -12.91 12.81
CA LEU A 98 17.91 -13.47 14.03
C LEU A 98 18.93 -14.22 14.90
N SER A 99 20.22 -14.14 14.56
CA SER A 99 21.32 -14.87 15.24
C SER A 99 21.15 -16.39 15.22
N VAL A 100 20.47 -16.93 14.20
CA VAL A 100 20.35 -18.38 14.01
C VAL A 100 21.52 -18.86 13.17
N SER A 101 22.29 -19.83 13.67
CA SER A 101 23.43 -20.37 12.93
C SER A 101 22.95 -21.23 11.74
N PRO A 102 23.72 -21.31 10.64
CA PRO A 102 23.37 -22.11 9.46
C PRO A 102 23.14 -23.59 9.76
N GLU A 103 23.89 -24.13 10.72
CA GLU A 103 23.77 -25.52 11.15
C GLU A 103 22.42 -25.78 11.80
N ILE A 104 21.91 -24.80 12.58
CA ILE A 104 20.59 -24.86 13.20
C ILE A 104 19.50 -24.78 12.12
N ILE A 105 19.65 -23.88 11.14
CA ILE A 105 18.68 -23.74 10.02
C ILE A 105 18.58 -25.07 9.25
N THR A 106 19.72 -25.63 8.87
CA THR A 106 19.81 -26.89 8.14
C THR A 106 19.17 -28.04 8.93
N SER A 107 19.47 -28.12 10.24
CA SER A 107 18.87 -29.12 11.13
C SER A 107 17.35 -28.95 11.27
N LEU A 108 16.87 -27.71 11.37
CA LEU A 108 15.45 -27.38 11.49
C LEU A 108 14.68 -27.73 10.20
N ILE A 109 15.29 -27.48 9.04
CA ILE A 109 14.77 -27.85 7.72
C ILE A 109 14.60 -29.37 7.61
N TYR A 110 15.60 -30.15 8.05
CA TYR A 110 15.48 -31.61 8.08
C TYR A 110 14.36 -32.09 9.01
N LEU A 111 14.25 -31.51 10.20
CA LEU A 111 13.18 -31.82 11.14
C LEU A 111 11.80 -31.55 10.53
N ILE A 112 11.60 -30.38 9.91
CA ILE A 112 10.35 -29.99 9.26
C ILE A 112 10.03 -30.93 8.09
N SER A 113 11.04 -31.30 7.30
CA SER A 113 10.88 -32.21 6.17
C SER A 113 10.42 -33.60 6.61
N ILE A 114 11.00 -34.14 7.69
CA ILE A 114 10.59 -35.43 8.28
C ILE A 114 9.15 -35.36 8.82
N VAL A 115 8.82 -34.32 9.58
CA VAL A 115 7.47 -34.13 10.13
C VAL A 115 6.44 -33.97 9.01
N GLY A 116 6.76 -33.20 7.98
CA GLY A 116 5.93 -33.03 6.78
C GLY A 116 5.70 -34.34 6.05
N LEU A 117 6.73 -35.17 5.90
CA LEU A 117 6.62 -36.49 5.28
C LEU A 117 5.71 -37.43 6.09
N ILE A 118 5.89 -37.50 7.42
CA ILE A 118 5.05 -38.31 8.31
C ILE A 118 3.59 -37.86 8.22
N PHE A 119 3.35 -36.54 8.20
CA PHE A 119 2.02 -35.97 8.07
C PHE A 119 1.36 -36.36 6.73
N LEU A 120 2.08 -36.25 5.61
CA LEU A 120 1.58 -36.64 4.30
C LEU A 120 1.18 -38.12 4.24
N ILE A 121 2.00 -39.02 4.80
CA ILE A 121 1.73 -40.46 4.83
C ILE A 121 0.44 -40.76 5.61
N LYS A 122 0.28 -40.12 6.79
CA LYS A 122 -0.91 -40.30 7.63
C LYS A 122 -2.17 -39.77 6.94
N LYS A 123 -2.07 -38.65 6.22
CA LYS A 123 -3.21 -37.97 5.63
C LYS A 123 -3.70 -38.57 4.32
N PHE A 124 -2.79 -38.86 3.38
CA PHE A 124 -3.15 -39.24 2.01
C PHE A 124 -3.11 -40.75 1.77
N LYS A 125 -2.80 -41.53 2.81
CA LYS A 125 -2.40 -42.94 2.72
C LYS A 125 -1.13 -43.09 1.88
N PHE A 126 -0.42 -44.18 2.11
CA PHE A 126 0.86 -44.45 1.46
C PHE A 126 0.83 -44.33 -0.08
N ALA A 127 -0.22 -44.83 -0.73
CA ALA A 127 -0.38 -44.75 -2.19
C ALA A 127 -0.56 -43.30 -2.68
N GLY A 128 -1.34 -42.47 -1.96
CA GLY A 128 -1.53 -41.06 -2.32
C GLY A 128 -0.26 -40.25 -2.16
N THR A 129 0.53 -40.50 -1.10
CA THR A 129 1.81 -39.82 -0.87
C THR A 129 2.81 -40.10 -2.00
N LEU A 130 2.90 -41.35 -2.47
CA LEU A 130 3.77 -41.72 -3.60
C LEU A 130 3.38 -40.98 -4.89
N MET A 131 2.08 -40.87 -5.17
CA MET A 131 1.60 -40.13 -6.34
C MET A 131 1.96 -38.63 -6.25
N ILE A 132 1.76 -38.01 -5.08
CA ILE A 132 2.09 -36.59 -4.88
C ILE A 132 3.59 -36.34 -5.01
N MET A 133 4.43 -37.19 -4.41
CA MET A 133 5.89 -37.06 -4.52
C MET A 133 6.38 -37.28 -5.95
N GLY A 134 5.84 -38.26 -6.67
CA GLY A 134 6.16 -38.49 -8.08
C GLY A 134 5.80 -37.29 -8.96
N LEU A 135 4.62 -36.69 -8.72
CA LEU A 135 4.19 -35.48 -9.44
C LEU A 135 5.08 -34.27 -9.13
N LEU A 136 5.48 -34.10 -7.86
CA LEU A 136 6.35 -33.02 -7.42
C LEU A 136 7.76 -33.17 -8.02
N LEU A 137 8.31 -34.38 -8.06
CA LEU A 137 9.56 -34.67 -8.76
C LEU A 137 9.47 -34.35 -10.26
N LEU A 138 8.38 -34.72 -10.92
CA LEU A 138 8.15 -34.36 -12.33
C LEU A 138 8.11 -32.84 -12.54
N ALA A 139 7.47 -32.10 -11.62
CA ALA A 139 7.40 -30.64 -11.70
C ALA A 139 8.78 -30.00 -11.52
N ILE A 140 9.56 -30.44 -10.52
CA ILE A 140 10.92 -29.93 -10.27
C ILE A 140 11.87 -30.35 -11.39
N SER A 141 11.70 -31.55 -11.96
CA SER A 141 12.55 -32.02 -13.03
C SER A 141 12.41 -31.22 -14.34
N ASN A 142 11.30 -30.51 -14.52
CA ASN A 142 11.10 -29.56 -15.63
C ASN A 142 11.71 -28.18 -15.34
N THR A 143 12.26 -27.98 -14.15
CA THR A 143 13.03 -26.78 -13.82
C THR A 143 14.52 -27.10 -13.93
N ASP A 144 15.33 -26.12 -14.33
CA ASP A 144 16.80 -26.26 -14.40
C ASP A 144 17.48 -26.44 -13.02
N LEU A 145 16.72 -26.76 -11.97
CA LEU A 145 17.20 -27.00 -10.61
C LEU A 145 17.86 -28.37 -10.44
N ILE A 146 17.50 -29.37 -11.25
CA ILE A 146 18.11 -30.70 -11.19
C ILE A 146 19.13 -30.81 -12.32
N TYR A 147 20.38 -31.05 -11.95
CA TYR A 147 21.52 -31.17 -12.88
C TYR A 147 21.28 -32.23 -13.99
N GLU A 148 20.54 -33.29 -13.68
CA GLU A 148 20.10 -34.31 -14.65
C GLU A 148 18.56 -34.38 -14.72
N SER A 149 17.96 -33.51 -15.54
CA SER A 149 16.51 -33.46 -15.78
C SER A 149 15.93 -34.80 -16.26
N THR A 150 16.73 -35.66 -16.89
CA THR A 150 16.31 -37.00 -17.31
C THR A 150 16.07 -37.93 -16.12
N THR A 151 17.03 -37.97 -15.17
CA THR A 151 17.00 -38.89 -14.02
C THR A 151 15.86 -38.54 -13.06
N GLY A 152 15.66 -37.25 -12.80
CA GLY A 152 14.55 -36.75 -11.99
C GLY A 152 13.18 -37.09 -12.58
N SER A 153 13.03 -36.94 -13.90
CA SER A 153 11.80 -37.25 -14.62
C SER A 153 11.47 -38.74 -14.58
N MET A 154 12.46 -39.61 -14.84
CA MET A 154 12.26 -41.06 -14.79
C MET A 154 11.83 -41.52 -13.39
N LEU A 155 12.50 -41.02 -12.34
CA LEU A 155 12.15 -41.35 -10.96
C LEU A 155 10.74 -40.87 -10.58
N GLY A 156 10.37 -39.66 -11.02
CA GLY A 156 9.05 -39.08 -10.79
C GLY A 156 7.93 -39.88 -11.45
N ILE A 157 8.10 -40.28 -12.73
CA ILE A 157 7.15 -41.13 -13.47
C ILE A 157 7.00 -42.49 -12.78
N PHE A 158 8.13 -43.11 -12.40
CA PHE A 158 8.13 -44.40 -11.74
C PHE A 158 7.34 -44.37 -10.42
N LEU A 159 7.61 -43.39 -9.56
CA LEU A 159 6.88 -43.20 -8.29
C LEU A 159 5.39 -42.96 -8.50
N PHE A 160 5.03 -42.14 -9.49
CA PHE A 160 3.64 -41.84 -9.81
C PHE A 160 2.87 -43.09 -10.27
N LEU A 161 3.43 -43.85 -11.21
CA LEU A 161 2.81 -45.08 -11.73
C LEU A 161 2.68 -46.15 -10.65
N PHE A 162 3.71 -46.33 -9.82
CA PHE A 162 3.67 -47.27 -8.71
C PHE A 162 2.61 -46.89 -7.67
N GLY A 163 2.47 -45.58 -7.38
CA GLY A 163 1.40 -45.06 -6.53
C GLY A 163 0.01 -45.32 -7.11
N LEU A 164 -0.19 -45.08 -8.41
CA LEU A 164 -1.46 -45.29 -9.11
C LEU A 164 -1.87 -46.77 -9.13
N TRP A 165 -0.92 -47.67 -9.40
CA TRP A 165 -1.15 -49.11 -9.37
C TRP A 165 -1.65 -49.58 -7.99
N ARG A 166 -0.99 -49.11 -6.93
CA ARG A 166 -1.36 -49.45 -5.56
C ARG A 166 -2.71 -48.85 -5.15
N TYR A 167 -3.04 -47.66 -5.64
CA TYR A 167 -4.33 -47.03 -5.43
C TYR A 167 -5.48 -47.86 -6.04
N ARG A 168 -5.31 -48.33 -7.28
CA ARG A 168 -6.32 -49.18 -7.96
C ARG A 168 -6.57 -50.50 -7.23
N LYS A 169 -5.50 -51.17 -6.77
CA LYS A 169 -5.63 -52.45 -6.05
C LYS A 169 -6.40 -52.34 -4.73
N LEU A 170 -6.40 -51.18 -4.08
CA LEU A 170 -7.17 -50.95 -2.85
C LEU A 170 -8.68 -50.79 -3.11
N LYS A 171 -9.07 -50.22 -4.26
CA LYS A 171 -10.49 -49.96 -4.57
C LYS A 171 -11.24 -51.25 -4.94
N ASN A 172 -10.61 -52.12 -5.72
CA ASN A 172 -11.27 -53.33 -6.23
C ASN A 172 -11.61 -54.35 -5.12
N ASN A 173 -10.99 -54.27 -3.95
CA ASN A 173 -11.28 -55.17 -2.84
C ASN A 173 -12.49 -54.74 -1.99
N GLU A 174 -13.05 -53.55 -2.23
CA GLU A 174 -14.18 -52.99 -1.45
C GLU A 174 -15.54 -53.23 -2.13
N GLU A 175 -15.58 -53.54 -3.42
CA GLU A 175 -16.84 -53.68 -4.20
C GLU A 175 -17.35 -55.14 -4.34
N ASP A 176 -16.60 -56.16 -3.90
CA ASP A 176 -16.98 -57.59 -4.06
C ASP A 176 -17.71 -58.21 -2.85
N SER A 177 -18.28 -57.41 -1.95
CA SER A 177 -18.83 -57.89 -0.66
C SER A 177 -20.36 -57.95 -0.56
N ASP A 178 -21.13 -57.81 -1.64
CA ASP A 178 -22.60 -57.80 -1.51
C ASP A 178 -23.33 -58.31 -2.77
N TYR A 179 -23.43 -59.64 -2.92
CA TYR A 179 -24.29 -60.28 -3.91
C TYR A 179 -25.36 -61.12 -3.20
N ASP A 180 -26.52 -60.51 -2.98
CA ASP A 180 -27.74 -61.18 -2.51
C ASP A 180 -28.51 -61.81 -3.69
N ASP A 181 -28.80 -63.11 -3.57
CA ASP A 181 -29.48 -63.96 -4.55
C ASP A 181 -31.01 -63.66 -4.66
N PRO A 182 -31.55 -63.28 -5.84
CA PRO A 182 -32.92 -62.76 -5.95
C PRO A 182 -33.93 -63.77 -6.52
N LYS A 183 -34.24 -64.90 -5.86
CA LYS A 183 -35.35 -65.79 -6.30
C LYS A 183 -36.17 -66.42 -5.16
N SER A 184 -37.11 -65.65 -4.59
CA SER A 184 -38.21 -66.18 -3.75
C SER A 184 -39.56 -65.50 -4.06
N PRO A 185 -40.64 -66.26 -4.35
CA PRO A 185 -41.96 -65.72 -4.72
C PRO A 185 -42.71 -64.92 -3.63
N SER A 186 -42.46 -65.17 -2.34
CA SER A 186 -43.06 -64.41 -1.23
C SER A 186 -42.64 -62.94 -1.22
N ARG A 187 -41.42 -62.67 -1.71
CA ARG A 187 -40.80 -61.34 -1.80
C ARG A 187 -41.51 -60.39 -2.79
N TRP A 188 -42.39 -60.88 -3.65
CA TRP A 188 -43.13 -60.01 -4.60
C TRP A 188 -44.30 -59.27 -3.96
N ARG A 189 -44.93 -59.83 -2.93
CA ARG A 189 -45.99 -59.15 -2.17
C ARG A 189 -45.38 -58.10 -1.24
N GLU A 190 -44.32 -58.47 -0.54
CA GLU A 190 -43.50 -57.57 0.29
C GLU A 190 -42.98 -56.39 -0.53
N ARG A 191 -42.44 -56.62 -1.74
CA ARG A 191 -42.03 -55.54 -2.65
C ARG A 191 -43.16 -54.61 -3.10
N ARG A 192 -44.43 -55.04 -3.11
CA ARG A 192 -45.56 -54.15 -3.45
C ARG A 192 -45.96 -53.26 -2.27
N GLU A 193 -45.86 -53.78 -1.06
CA GLU A 193 -46.09 -53.01 0.18
C GLU A 193 -44.94 -52.04 0.43
N GLU A 194 -43.68 -52.49 0.31
CA GLU A 194 -42.50 -51.64 0.34
C GLU A 194 -42.59 -50.50 -0.67
N LYS A 195 -43.07 -50.75 -1.90
CA LYS A 195 -43.26 -49.69 -2.91
C LYS A 195 -44.33 -48.67 -2.51
N LYS A 196 -45.39 -49.08 -1.80
CA LYS A 196 -46.41 -48.15 -1.30
C LYS A 196 -45.86 -47.31 -0.15
N ASP A 197 -45.14 -47.94 0.76
CA ASP A 197 -44.51 -47.25 1.90
C ASP A 197 -43.39 -46.31 1.44
N GLN A 198 -42.58 -46.74 0.48
CA GLN A 198 -41.60 -45.88 -0.20
C GLN A 198 -42.27 -44.68 -0.87
N LYS A 199 -43.39 -44.89 -1.58
CA LYS A 199 -44.13 -43.78 -2.21
C LYS A 199 -44.72 -42.83 -1.18
N HIS A 200 -45.20 -43.33 -0.04
CA HIS A 200 -45.69 -42.51 1.06
C HIS A 200 -44.54 -41.71 1.72
N GLN A 201 -43.41 -42.35 2.00
CA GLN A 201 -42.22 -41.69 2.53
C GLN A 201 -41.67 -40.64 1.55
N GLN A 202 -41.66 -40.92 0.25
CA GLN A 202 -41.27 -39.94 -0.77
C GLN A 202 -42.16 -38.70 -0.76
N LYS A 203 -43.49 -38.86 -0.62
CA LYS A 203 -44.42 -37.72 -0.50
C LYS A 203 -44.18 -36.89 0.76
N LEU A 204 -43.91 -37.54 1.89
CA LEU A 204 -43.58 -36.84 3.14
C LEU A 204 -42.25 -36.08 3.02
N ALA A 205 -41.23 -36.71 2.45
CA ALA A 205 -39.93 -36.10 2.19
C ALA A 205 -40.06 -34.91 1.21
N GLU A 206 -40.86 -35.04 0.16
CA GLU A 206 -41.14 -33.95 -0.79
C GLU A 206 -41.87 -32.78 -0.12
N LYS A 207 -42.87 -33.07 0.73
CA LYS A 207 -43.59 -32.03 1.49
C LYS A 207 -42.66 -31.30 2.47
N GLN A 208 -41.78 -32.03 3.15
CA GLN A 208 -40.75 -31.44 4.02
C GLN A 208 -39.76 -30.59 3.22
N ALA A 209 -39.25 -31.11 2.11
CA ALA A 209 -38.33 -30.37 1.24
C ALA A 209 -38.97 -29.09 0.68
N ASN A 210 -40.24 -29.13 0.27
CA ASN A 210 -40.96 -27.95 -0.21
C ASN A 210 -41.20 -26.93 0.92
N TRP A 211 -41.51 -27.39 2.13
CA TRP A 211 -41.63 -26.51 3.29
C TRP A 211 -40.29 -25.84 3.65
N GLU A 212 -39.18 -26.58 3.63
CA GLU A 212 -37.84 -26.03 3.85
C GLU A 212 -37.42 -25.03 2.77
N ARG A 213 -37.74 -25.31 1.49
CA ARG A 213 -37.50 -24.38 0.38
C ARG A 213 -38.29 -23.08 0.58
N ALA A 214 -39.56 -23.16 0.94
CA ALA A 214 -40.39 -21.99 1.21
C ALA A 214 -39.84 -21.15 2.39
N GLN A 215 -39.35 -21.80 3.46
CA GLN A 215 -38.70 -21.12 4.57
C GLN A 215 -37.42 -20.40 4.13
N LYS A 216 -36.53 -21.08 3.40
CA LYS A 216 -35.28 -20.50 2.87
C LYS A 216 -35.57 -19.33 1.94
N ASP A 217 -36.55 -19.45 1.05
CA ASP A 217 -36.95 -18.37 0.14
C ASP A 217 -37.48 -17.16 0.90
N SER A 218 -38.27 -17.38 1.96
CA SER A 218 -38.75 -16.29 2.80
C SER A 218 -37.61 -15.56 3.54
N GLU A 219 -36.60 -16.31 4.00
CA GLU A 219 -35.42 -15.76 4.67
C GLU A 219 -34.54 -14.98 3.68
N ILE A 220 -34.35 -15.50 2.46
CA ILE A 220 -33.63 -14.82 1.38
C ILE A 220 -34.33 -13.50 1.04
N ARG A 221 -35.67 -13.49 0.92
CA ARG A 221 -36.43 -12.25 0.67
C ARG A 221 -36.29 -11.23 1.80
N ARG A 222 -36.28 -11.67 3.07
CA ARG A 222 -36.03 -10.79 4.23
C ARG A 222 -34.62 -10.21 4.21
N ARG A 223 -33.61 -11.03 3.95
CA ARG A 223 -32.21 -10.58 3.82
C ARG A 223 -32.03 -9.59 2.66
N ALA A 224 -32.63 -9.87 1.51
CA ALA A 224 -32.58 -8.97 0.36
C ALA A 224 -33.19 -7.59 0.68
N LYS A 225 -34.33 -7.55 1.39
CA LYS A 225 -34.93 -6.28 1.86
C LYS A 225 -34.01 -5.53 2.82
N ASN A 226 -33.39 -6.21 3.78
CA ASN A 226 -32.47 -5.58 4.73
C ASN A 226 -31.21 -5.03 4.02
N ILE A 227 -30.67 -5.75 3.04
CA ILE A 227 -29.53 -5.29 2.24
C ILE A 227 -29.89 -4.02 1.47
N GLU A 228 -31.09 -3.98 0.87
CA GLU A 228 -31.56 -2.81 0.14
C GLU A 228 -31.77 -1.59 1.06
N GLU A 229 -32.26 -1.79 2.28
CA GLU A 229 -32.37 -0.73 3.27
C GLU A 229 -31.00 -0.18 3.70
N ILE A 230 -30.02 -1.07 3.91
CA ILE A 230 -28.64 -0.67 4.23
C ILE A 230 -28.04 0.14 3.07
N ARG A 231 -28.28 -0.27 1.82
CA ARG A 231 -27.82 0.45 0.63
C ARG A 231 -28.39 1.87 0.59
N LYS A 232 -29.71 2.03 0.75
CA LYS A 232 -30.36 3.35 0.80
C LYS A 232 -29.84 4.23 1.93
N ARG A 233 -29.58 3.66 3.11
CA ARG A 233 -28.99 4.41 4.24
C ARG A 233 -27.57 4.89 3.94
N ARG A 234 -26.76 4.07 3.26
CA ARG A 234 -25.41 4.48 2.84
C ARG A 234 -25.46 5.59 1.79
N GLU A 235 -26.30 5.46 0.78
CA GLU A 235 -26.48 6.48 -0.25
C GLU A 235 -26.94 7.82 0.35
N ALA A 236 -27.87 7.80 1.31
CA ALA A 236 -28.30 9.00 2.03
C ALA A 236 -27.17 9.63 2.87
N LEU A 237 -26.36 8.80 3.54
CA LEU A 237 -25.22 9.28 4.33
C LEU A 237 -24.13 9.90 3.44
N ASP A 238 -23.85 9.30 2.29
CA ASP A 238 -22.87 9.83 1.35
C ASP A 238 -23.35 11.14 0.71
N ALA A 239 -24.64 11.24 0.38
CA ALA A 239 -25.25 12.49 -0.06
C ALA A 239 -25.18 13.59 1.01
N GLN A 240 -25.40 13.24 2.29
CA GLN A 240 -25.25 14.18 3.40
C GLN A 240 -23.81 14.70 3.52
N LYS A 241 -22.81 13.80 3.49
CA LYS A 241 -21.39 14.17 3.55
C LYS A 241 -20.98 15.06 2.37
N GLU A 242 -21.50 14.80 1.19
CA GLU A 242 -21.22 15.63 0.02
C GLU A 242 -21.82 17.04 0.17
N ASN A 243 -23.05 17.15 0.69
CA ASN A 243 -23.65 18.46 1.01
C ASN A 243 -22.82 19.22 2.06
N GLU A 244 -22.36 18.55 3.12
CA GLU A 244 -21.50 19.15 4.14
C GLU A 244 -20.17 19.67 3.55
N ARG A 245 -19.53 18.88 2.68
CA ARG A 245 -18.31 19.30 1.95
C ARG A 245 -18.56 20.52 1.08
N GLN A 246 -19.68 20.56 0.35
CA GLN A 246 -20.03 21.71 -0.49
C GLN A 246 -20.29 22.96 0.34
N GLU A 247 -20.93 22.85 1.50
CA GLU A 247 -21.09 23.97 2.42
C GLU A 247 -19.75 24.48 2.95
N GLU A 248 -18.83 23.57 3.31
CA GLU A 248 -17.50 23.95 3.77
C GLU A 248 -16.73 24.70 2.69
N ILE A 249 -16.78 24.22 1.43
CA ILE A 249 -16.17 24.90 0.28
C ILE A 249 -16.76 26.31 0.11
N ARG A 250 -18.09 26.46 0.21
CA ARG A 250 -18.75 27.77 0.13
C ARG A 250 -18.30 28.71 1.25
N ARG A 251 -18.16 28.22 2.49
CA ARG A 251 -17.65 29.01 3.62
C ARG A 251 -16.20 29.45 3.40
N ARG A 252 -15.34 28.54 2.94
CA ARG A 252 -13.94 28.85 2.62
C ARG A 252 -13.83 29.88 1.49
N ALA A 253 -14.63 29.75 0.44
CA ALA A 253 -14.66 30.72 -0.66
C ALA A 253 -15.07 32.12 -0.18
N LYS A 254 -16.07 32.23 0.69
CA LYS A 254 -16.47 33.52 1.30
C LYS A 254 -15.35 34.12 2.14
N ASN A 255 -14.66 33.33 2.96
CA ASN A 255 -13.55 33.81 3.79
C ASN A 255 -12.37 34.31 2.94
N ILE A 256 -12.03 33.59 1.87
CA ILE A 256 -10.97 34.01 0.93
C ILE A 256 -11.33 35.35 0.29
N GLU A 257 -12.58 35.52 -0.13
CA GLU A 257 -13.05 36.77 -0.73
C GLU A 257 -13.00 37.94 0.27
N GLU A 258 -13.33 37.70 1.54
CA GLU A 258 -13.21 38.72 2.58
C GLU A 258 -11.75 39.11 2.83
N ILE A 259 -10.83 38.14 2.89
CA ILE A 259 -9.39 38.40 3.03
C ILE A 259 -8.88 39.22 1.86
N ARG A 260 -9.30 38.90 0.63
CA ARG A 260 -8.93 39.65 -0.57
C ARG A 260 -9.36 41.11 -0.47
N LYS A 261 -10.63 41.38 -0.12
CA LYS A 261 -11.13 42.75 0.07
C LYS A 261 -10.38 43.52 1.14
N ARG A 262 -10.03 42.88 2.26
CA ARG A 262 -9.22 43.51 3.32
C ARG A 262 -7.82 43.88 2.83
N ARG A 263 -7.18 43.01 2.04
CA ARG A 263 -5.86 43.30 1.45
C ARG A 263 -5.93 44.46 0.45
N GLU A 264 -6.91 44.45 -0.44
CA GLU A 264 -7.14 45.55 -1.39
C GLU A 264 -7.37 46.88 -0.68
N ALA A 265 -8.16 46.88 0.40
CA ALA A 265 -8.38 48.09 1.22
C ALA A 265 -7.09 48.58 1.90
N GLN A 266 -6.27 47.68 2.45
CA GLN A 266 -4.99 48.03 3.06
C GLN A 266 -3.97 48.56 2.03
N GLU A 267 -3.96 47.99 0.83
CA GLU A 267 -3.10 48.47 -0.25
C GLU A 267 -3.53 49.87 -0.71
N ALA A 268 -4.83 50.10 -0.88
CA ALA A 268 -5.38 51.42 -1.20
C ALA A 268 -5.06 52.47 -0.11
N GLU A 269 -5.14 52.10 1.16
CA GLU A 269 -4.78 52.97 2.29
C GLU A 269 -3.29 53.35 2.25
N LYS A 270 -2.40 52.36 2.04
CA LYS A 270 -0.95 52.60 1.91
C LYS A 270 -0.64 53.49 0.70
N GLU A 271 -1.33 53.31 -0.42
CA GLU A 271 -1.15 54.16 -1.59
C GLU A 271 -1.61 55.59 -1.33
N ALA A 272 -2.77 55.78 -0.68
CA ALA A 272 -3.25 57.08 -0.27
C ALA A 272 -2.28 57.81 0.67
N GLU A 273 -1.68 57.08 1.62
CA GLU A 273 -0.65 57.62 2.53
C GLU A 273 0.61 58.07 1.77
N ARG A 274 1.11 57.24 0.86
CA ARG A 274 2.26 57.59 -0.02
C ARG A 274 1.96 58.84 -0.84
N GLN A 275 0.77 58.94 -1.43
CA GLN A 275 0.37 60.13 -2.20
C GLN A 275 0.27 61.37 -1.31
N ALA A 276 -0.24 61.25 -0.08
CA ALA A 276 -0.29 62.34 0.88
C ALA A 276 1.12 62.81 1.28
N GLU A 277 2.07 61.88 1.48
CA GLU A 277 3.47 62.21 1.78
C GLU A 277 4.13 62.95 0.60
N ILE A 278 3.95 62.47 -0.62
CA ILE A 278 4.44 63.13 -1.85
C ILE A 278 3.91 64.56 -1.93
N ARG A 279 2.62 64.78 -1.65
CA ARG A 279 2.00 66.13 -1.62
C ARG A 279 2.62 67.01 -0.53
N ARG A 280 2.91 66.48 0.67
CA ARG A 280 3.59 67.23 1.75
C ARG A 280 5.01 67.63 1.34
N ARG A 281 5.78 66.70 0.77
CA ARG A 281 7.14 66.98 0.27
C ARG A 281 7.13 68.03 -0.84
N ALA A 282 6.21 67.92 -1.80
CA ALA A 282 6.05 68.91 -2.88
C ALA A 282 5.74 70.32 -2.35
N LYS A 283 4.85 70.44 -1.36
CA LYS A 283 4.57 71.73 -0.68
C LYS A 283 5.81 72.31 0.01
N ASN A 284 6.61 71.48 0.68
CA ASN A 284 7.84 71.93 1.34
C ASN A 284 8.89 72.39 0.33
N ILE A 285 9.09 71.66 -0.77
CA ILE A 285 9.98 72.05 -1.87
C ILE A 285 9.55 73.39 -2.47
N ALA A 286 8.25 73.61 -2.67
CA ALA A 286 7.72 74.88 -3.16
C ALA A 286 8.01 76.05 -2.19
N LYS A 287 7.87 75.84 -0.88
CA LYS A 287 8.25 76.82 0.15
C LYS A 287 9.74 77.16 0.09
N ILE A 288 10.62 76.16 0.03
CA ILE A 288 12.08 76.34 -0.08
C ILE A 288 12.43 77.10 -1.36
N ARG A 289 11.82 76.75 -2.50
CA ARG A 289 12.05 77.45 -3.78
C ARG A 289 11.64 78.92 -3.70
N LYS A 290 10.51 79.25 -3.06
CA LYS A 290 10.07 80.63 -2.84
C LYS A 290 11.05 81.38 -1.92
N ALA A 291 11.48 80.77 -0.82
CA ALA A 291 12.48 81.35 0.08
C ALA A 291 13.82 81.63 -0.65
N LYS A 292 14.32 80.67 -1.44
CA LYS A 292 15.55 80.84 -2.25
C LYS A 292 15.40 81.97 -3.28
N LYS A 293 14.24 82.11 -3.92
CA LYS A 293 13.94 83.22 -4.85
C LYS A 293 13.94 84.57 -4.13
N ASN A 294 13.36 84.64 -2.93
CA ASN A 294 13.34 85.85 -2.10
C ASN A 294 14.74 86.22 -1.62
N HIS A 295 15.52 85.25 -1.12
CA HIS A 295 16.91 85.44 -0.72
C HIS A 295 17.77 85.97 -1.89
N LYS A 296 17.62 85.39 -3.10
CA LYS A 296 18.31 85.89 -4.31
C LYS A 296 17.93 87.33 -4.66
N LYS A 297 16.67 87.74 -4.46
CA LYS A 297 16.23 89.13 -4.66
C LYS A 297 16.86 90.07 -3.64
N LEU A 298 16.80 89.72 -2.34
CA LEU A 298 17.40 90.48 -1.25
C LEU A 298 18.91 90.67 -1.43
N LYS A 299 19.63 89.61 -1.84
CA LYS A 299 21.07 89.69 -2.12
C LYS A 299 21.38 90.69 -3.24
N LYS A 300 20.62 90.66 -4.34
CA LYS A 300 20.78 91.65 -5.43
C LYS A 300 20.50 93.08 -4.97
N GLU A 301 19.50 93.29 -4.12
CA GLU A 301 19.18 94.60 -3.53
C GLU A 301 20.32 95.09 -2.62
N TYR A 302 20.85 94.21 -1.77
CA TYR A 302 22.01 94.48 -0.93
C TYR A 302 23.25 94.85 -1.75
N ASP A 303 23.62 94.04 -2.75
CA ASP A 303 24.77 94.29 -3.62
C ASP A 303 24.65 95.66 -4.33
N LYS A 304 23.43 96.03 -4.73
CA LYS A 304 23.14 97.35 -5.31
C LYS A 304 23.35 98.48 -4.31
N ILE A 305 22.85 98.34 -3.08
CA ILE A 305 23.02 99.33 -2.01
C ILE A 305 24.50 99.51 -1.66
N ILE A 306 25.26 98.42 -1.52
CA ILE A 306 26.71 98.47 -1.24
C ILE A 306 27.46 99.17 -2.38
N LYS A 307 27.10 98.89 -3.64
CA LYS A 307 27.69 99.58 -4.79
C LYS A 307 27.39 101.07 -4.77
N GLU A 308 26.16 101.47 -4.44
CA GLU A 308 25.77 102.88 -4.27
C GLU A 308 26.55 103.55 -3.13
N LEU A 309 26.65 102.91 -1.96
CA LEU A 309 27.42 103.41 -0.80
C LEU A 309 28.90 103.62 -1.15
N ASN A 310 29.54 102.67 -1.82
CA ASN A 310 30.95 102.77 -2.22
C ASN A 310 31.19 103.83 -3.32
N SER A 311 30.17 104.17 -4.12
CA SER A 311 30.25 105.22 -5.13
C SER A 311 30.04 106.63 -4.57
N MET A 312 29.62 106.76 -3.30
CA MET A 312 29.50 108.06 -2.65
C MET A 312 30.91 108.54 -2.24
N PRO A 313 31.28 109.79 -2.52
CA PRO A 313 32.63 110.30 -2.26
C PRO A 313 32.92 110.29 -0.76
N GLY A 314 33.77 109.36 -0.34
CA GLY A 314 34.27 109.25 1.03
C GLY A 314 34.76 110.60 1.53
N GLY A 315 34.12 111.11 2.59
CA GLY A 315 34.63 112.25 3.36
C GLY A 315 34.39 113.66 2.83
N LYS A 316 33.75 113.90 1.68
CA LYS A 316 33.47 115.29 1.20
C LYS A 316 31.99 115.69 1.10
N ALA A 317 31.05 114.78 1.26
CA ALA A 317 29.61 115.11 1.29
C ALA A 317 29.12 115.72 2.63
N ILE A 318 29.97 115.75 3.67
CA ILE A 318 29.63 116.31 4.98
C ILE A 318 29.53 117.85 4.93
N ALA A 319 30.05 118.50 3.87
CA ALA A 319 30.11 119.96 3.77
C ALA A 319 28.94 120.64 3.01
N LYS A 320 28.00 119.91 2.38
CA LYS A 320 26.89 120.53 1.62
C LYS A 320 25.54 119.85 1.84
N GLY A 321 24.88 120.20 2.93
CA GLY A 321 23.41 120.12 3.06
C GLY A 321 22.85 118.80 3.60
N THR A 322 21.86 118.95 4.49
CA THR A 322 21.15 117.92 5.25
C THR A 322 20.50 116.79 4.43
N SER A 323 20.39 116.94 3.11
CA SER A 323 19.76 115.96 2.20
C SER A 323 20.64 114.73 1.92
N GLY A 324 21.95 114.91 1.70
CA GLY A 324 22.87 113.81 1.38
C GLY A 324 23.09 112.85 2.57
N TYR A 325 23.20 113.41 3.77
CA TYR A 325 23.40 112.66 5.01
C TYR A 325 22.18 111.80 5.37
N LYS A 326 20.95 112.32 5.19
CA LYS A 326 19.70 111.55 5.38
C LYS A 326 19.61 110.35 4.43
N LYS A 327 20.05 110.51 3.18
CA LYS A 327 20.07 109.42 2.19
C LYS A 327 21.09 108.33 2.57
N LEU A 328 22.26 108.74 3.06
CA LEU A 328 23.33 107.83 3.50
C LEU A 328 22.89 106.97 4.70
N ILE A 329 22.32 107.60 5.75
CA ILE A 329 21.78 106.87 6.91
C ILE A 329 20.70 105.87 6.46
N LYS A 330 19.77 106.31 5.60
CA LYS A 330 18.69 105.44 5.10
C LYS A 330 19.23 104.22 4.35
N LEU A 331 20.29 104.38 3.55
CA LEU A 331 20.94 103.26 2.84
C LEU A 331 21.70 102.34 3.79
N GLN A 332 22.39 102.88 4.81
CA GLN A 332 23.08 102.09 5.82
C GLN A 332 22.10 101.27 6.68
N THR A 333 21.03 101.87 7.19
CA THR A 333 19.99 101.16 7.94
C THR A 333 19.35 100.06 7.09
N ARG A 334 19.06 100.35 5.81
CA ARG A 334 18.48 99.35 4.90
C ARG A 334 19.45 98.20 4.59
N ALA A 335 20.74 98.49 4.45
CA ALA A 335 21.76 97.47 4.28
C ALA A 335 21.88 96.57 5.52
N GLU A 336 21.84 97.14 6.72
CA GLU A 336 21.86 96.38 7.97
C GLU A 336 20.62 95.51 8.18
N GLU A 337 19.43 96.01 7.85
CA GLU A 337 18.19 95.22 7.87
C GLU A 337 18.29 94.00 6.94
N ILE A 338 18.74 94.21 5.69
CA ILE A 338 18.89 93.12 4.73
C ILE A 338 19.99 92.14 5.19
N ARG A 339 21.10 92.65 5.74
CA ARG A 339 22.18 91.83 6.30
C ARG A 339 21.69 90.94 7.44
N LYS A 340 20.84 91.45 8.34
CA LYS A 340 20.20 90.65 9.41
C LYS A 340 19.28 89.57 8.85
N ILE A 341 18.51 89.87 7.80
CA ILE A 341 17.57 88.90 7.17
C ILE A 341 18.29 87.82 6.35
N LEU A 342 19.39 88.18 5.68
CA LEU A 342 20.18 87.21 4.92
C LEU A 342 20.91 86.22 5.83
N GLY A 343 21.01 86.53 7.13
CA GLY A 343 21.93 85.89 8.05
C GLY A 343 23.36 86.29 7.67
N SER A 344 24.16 86.66 8.67
CA SER A 344 25.61 86.80 8.53
C SER A 344 26.24 85.56 7.88
#